data_AF-A0A7V3XIA0-F1
#
_entry.id   AF-A0A7V3XIA0-F1
#
_cell.length_a   1.000
_cell.length_b   1.000
_cell.length_c   1.000
_cell.angle_alpha   90.00
_cell.angle_beta   90.00
_cell.angle_gamma   90.00
#
_symmetry.space_group_name_H-M   'P 1'
#
loop_
_entity.id
_entity.type
_entity.pdbx_description
1 polymer ?
#
loop_
_entity_poly.entity_id
_entity_poly.type
_entity_poly.pdbx_seq_one_letter_code
_entity_poly.pdbx_strand_id
1 'polypeptide(L)'
;MGAGQAGLDRARLEAEIALALGPETAAGIAAALAGAPAGRHTVVTARHGTRVAYSATTSGRRRVAEVDRHGTLLTVLRWSPGGGLDAGWLRLPDRSWVVVEPRARDVEPWGPCDRLGRAERLGETGAPLTLVQSVEHAAPRTIPVVIEPARLPPGAGSAVLNLLAGLAADQGIATLAYAGPYPTEQLFLSLLESFRYTPGSVDPLADFVAGRLAWQPDPHERVLAGGEAWVHLRGRIEKVAWGGRTYVRAGWQGVERHAPRRVRDDGAAVRCSLWALGAAVEDHLELTPAGDLVRSTEPPRPGGEAVPLPPAVARGVVAAVAATSAPALAPVIRELGAALALEWGPVDGDLVAIAAGRARIALGVRDRLASLLNAARGAEGRAGVALAAVGEIAQLVGDDLRARAARRLLALAPAEQEALLSSPPPAAGETDAGLITGAVQALLAGVT
;
A
#
# COMPACT_ATOMS: atom_id res chain seq x y z
N MET A 1 -28.69 -17.26 -12.52
CA MET A 1 -28.40 -18.67 -12.18
C MET A 1 -27.31 -18.67 -11.13
N GLY A 2 -27.61 -19.21 -9.95
CA GLY A 2 -26.85 -18.99 -8.72
C GLY A 2 -25.41 -19.51 -8.80
N ALA A 3 -24.46 -18.63 -8.50
CA ALA A 3 -23.14 -19.06 -8.08
C ALA A 3 -23.33 -19.89 -6.81
N GLY A 4 -23.14 -21.20 -6.91
CA GLY A 4 -23.14 -22.08 -5.76
C GLY A 4 -22.17 -21.53 -4.72
N GLN A 5 -22.62 -21.38 -3.48
CA GLN A 5 -21.73 -21.37 -2.34
C GLN A 5 -20.91 -22.65 -2.45
N ALA A 6 -19.67 -22.56 -2.94
CA ALA A 6 -18.70 -23.60 -2.68
C ALA A 6 -18.67 -23.73 -1.16
N GLY A 7 -19.22 -24.84 -0.64
CA GLY A 7 -19.22 -25.09 0.79
C GLY A 7 -17.78 -24.98 1.27
N LEU A 8 -17.56 -24.25 2.36
CA LEU A 8 -16.24 -24.16 2.98
C LEU A 8 -15.70 -25.58 3.19
N ASP A 9 -14.57 -25.88 2.56
CA ASP A 9 -13.89 -27.17 2.73
C ASP A 9 -13.33 -27.24 4.15
N ARG A 10 -14.16 -27.79 5.04
CA ARG A 10 -13.86 -27.91 6.46
C ARG A 10 -12.58 -28.70 6.69
N ALA A 11 -12.38 -29.80 5.96
CA ALA A 11 -11.23 -30.68 6.17
C ALA A 11 -9.92 -29.97 5.79
N ARG A 12 -9.93 -29.23 4.68
CA ARG A 12 -8.80 -28.37 4.30
C ARG A 12 -8.53 -27.28 5.34
N LEU A 13 -9.56 -26.57 5.81
CA LEU A 13 -9.40 -25.52 6.82
C LEU A 13 -8.84 -26.07 8.13
N GLU A 14 -9.35 -27.21 8.59
CA GLU A 14 -8.88 -27.90 9.79
C GLU A 14 -7.39 -28.25 9.65
N ALA A 15 -6.99 -28.85 8.52
CA ALA A 15 -5.60 -29.19 8.24
C ALA A 15 -4.69 -27.95 8.21
N GLU A 16 -5.11 -26.86 7.55
CA GLU A 16 -4.33 -25.61 7.52
C GLU A 16 -4.19 -25.00 8.92
N ILE A 17 -5.29 -24.85 9.68
CA ILE A 17 -5.27 -24.25 11.03
C ILE A 17 -4.44 -25.09 12.01
N ALA A 18 -4.47 -26.43 11.87
CA ALA A 18 -3.72 -27.34 12.74
C ALA A 18 -2.21 -27.10 12.68
N LEU A 19 -1.68 -26.57 11.57
CA LEU A 19 -0.26 -26.22 11.43
C LEU A 19 0.19 -25.17 12.45
N ALA A 20 -0.71 -24.26 12.89
CA ALA A 20 -0.38 -23.20 13.83
C ALA A 20 -0.92 -23.45 15.25
N LEU A 21 -2.11 -24.07 15.37
CA LEU A 21 -2.84 -24.17 16.64
C LEU A 21 -3.01 -25.60 17.17
N GLY A 22 -2.50 -26.60 16.44
CA GLY A 22 -2.69 -28.02 16.77
C GLY A 22 -4.07 -28.56 16.36
N PRO A 23 -4.21 -29.89 16.25
CA PRO A 23 -5.37 -30.54 15.65
C PRO A 23 -6.68 -30.31 16.44
N GLU A 24 -6.64 -30.39 17.77
CA GLU A 24 -7.85 -30.23 18.60
C GLU A 24 -8.46 -28.83 18.49
N THR A 25 -7.63 -27.78 18.58
CA THR A 25 -8.07 -26.39 18.42
C THR A 25 -8.56 -26.15 17.01
N ALA A 26 -7.87 -26.70 16.01
CA ALA A 26 -8.23 -26.53 14.61
C ALA A 26 -9.61 -27.13 14.28
N ALA A 27 -9.92 -28.33 14.78
CA ALA A 27 -11.21 -28.98 14.55
C ALA A 27 -12.39 -28.13 15.06
N GLY A 28 -12.25 -27.54 16.26
CA GLY A 28 -13.25 -26.64 16.82
C GLY A 28 -13.43 -25.37 15.99
N ILE A 29 -12.34 -24.73 15.60
CA ILE A 29 -12.38 -23.50 14.78
C ILE A 29 -12.96 -23.78 13.39
N ALA A 30 -12.52 -24.84 12.72
CA ALA A 30 -13.01 -25.24 11.40
C ALA A 30 -14.50 -25.61 11.44
N ALA A 31 -14.97 -26.29 12.49
CA ALA A 31 -16.39 -26.55 12.70
C ALA A 31 -17.18 -25.24 12.83
N ALA A 32 -16.70 -24.27 13.64
CA ALA A 32 -17.35 -22.97 13.80
C ALA A 32 -17.42 -22.22 12.46
N LEU A 33 -16.30 -22.19 11.73
CA LEU A 33 -16.18 -21.60 10.39
C LEU A 33 -16.98 -22.35 9.33
N ALA A 34 -17.42 -23.59 9.56
CA ALA A 34 -18.34 -24.29 8.68
C ALA A 34 -19.81 -24.08 9.08
N GLY A 35 -20.08 -23.42 10.22
CA GLY A 35 -21.43 -23.23 10.77
C GLY A 35 -21.95 -24.42 11.59
N ALA A 36 -21.06 -25.35 11.99
CA ALA A 36 -21.36 -26.48 12.84
C ALA A 36 -21.19 -26.12 14.33
N PRO A 37 -21.82 -26.88 15.26
CA PRO A 37 -21.57 -26.74 16.70
C PRO A 37 -20.07 -26.88 17.01
N ALA A 38 -19.51 -25.91 17.73
CA ALA A 38 -18.06 -25.75 17.87
C ALA A 38 -17.61 -25.53 19.32
N GLY A 39 -18.41 -25.96 20.29
CA GLY A 39 -18.12 -25.82 21.72
C GLY A 39 -17.90 -24.36 22.11
N ARG A 40 -16.66 -24.00 22.48
CA ARG A 40 -16.28 -22.65 22.92
C ARG A 40 -16.07 -21.63 21.80
N HIS A 41 -16.18 -22.05 20.54
CA HIS A 41 -15.90 -21.20 19.39
C HIS A 41 -17.19 -20.61 18.79
N THR A 42 -17.15 -19.33 18.44
CA THR A 42 -18.25 -18.61 17.79
C THR A 42 -17.75 -17.93 16.52
N VAL A 43 -18.66 -17.61 15.59
CA VAL A 43 -18.30 -16.92 14.34
C VAL A 43 -19.16 -15.69 14.15
N VAL A 44 -18.54 -14.61 13.69
CA VAL A 44 -19.22 -13.42 13.17
C VAL A 44 -18.93 -13.33 11.68
N THR A 45 -19.98 -13.09 10.88
CA THR A 45 -19.84 -12.82 9.45
C THR A 45 -19.92 -11.32 9.22
N ALA A 46 -18.87 -10.75 8.63
CA ALA A 46 -18.80 -9.35 8.27
C ALA A 46 -19.62 -9.06 6.99
N ARG A 47 -19.73 -7.78 6.65
CA ARG A 47 -20.65 -7.26 5.61
C ARG A 47 -20.45 -7.94 4.25
N HIS A 48 -19.21 -8.19 3.84
CA HIS A 48 -18.83 -8.75 2.55
C HIS A 48 -18.53 -10.24 2.61
N GLY A 49 -18.91 -10.90 3.72
CA GLY A 49 -18.86 -12.36 3.87
C GLY A 49 -17.60 -12.90 4.52
N THR A 50 -16.67 -12.06 4.99
CA THR A 50 -15.53 -12.51 5.80
C THR A 50 -16.06 -13.13 7.10
N ARG A 51 -15.58 -14.32 7.46
CA ARG A 51 -15.97 -15.01 8.69
C ARG A 51 -14.83 -14.95 9.69
N VAL A 52 -15.09 -14.35 10.83
CA VAL A 52 -14.14 -14.22 11.94
C VAL A 52 -14.53 -15.20 13.04
N ALA A 53 -13.64 -16.13 13.34
CA ALA A 53 -13.81 -17.07 14.44
C ALA A 53 -13.24 -16.50 15.74
N TYR A 54 -13.98 -16.69 16.82
CA TYR A 54 -13.62 -16.29 18.17
C TYR A 54 -13.62 -17.49 19.11
N SER A 55 -12.73 -17.48 20.10
CA SER A 55 -12.77 -18.40 21.24
C SER A 55 -13.28 -17.67 22.48
N ALA A 56 -14.19 -18.30 23.23
CA ALA A 56 -14.63 -17.78 24.51
C ALA A 56 -13.49 -17.75 25.54
N THR A 57 -13.47 -16.71 26.37
CA THR A 57 -12.58 -16.52 27.51
C THR A 57 -13.39 -16.16 28.74
N THR A 58 -12.76 -16.17 29.92
CA THR A 58 -13.42 -15.76 31.18
C THR A 58 -13.94 -14.31 31.13
N SER A 59 -13.26 -13.44 30.40
CA SER A 59 -13.58 -12.00 30.27
C SER A 59 -14.29 -11.63 28.97
N GLY A 60 -14.65 -12.59 28.10
CA GLY A 60 -15.29 -12.29 26.81
C GLY A 60 -14.91 -13.28 25.71
N ARG A 61 -14.38 -12.76 24.59
CA ARG A 61 -13.99 -13.56 23.43
C ARG A 61 -12.74 -13.00 22.76
N ARG A 62 -12.03 -13.85 22.03
CA ARG A 62 -10.81 -13.49 21.31
C ARG A 62 -10.81 -14.03 19.90
N ARG A 63 -10.46 -13.18 18.94
CA ARG A 63 -10.26 -13.58 17.54
C ARG A 63 -9.19 -14.67 17.46
N VAL A 64 -9.44 -15.75 16.73
CA VAL A 64 -8.48 -16.85 16.55
C VAL A 64 -8.22 -17.18 15.09
N ALA A 65 -9.19 -16.96 14.21
CA ALA A 65 -9.01 -17.16 12.77
C ALA A 65 -9.94 -16.25 11.96
N GLU A 66 -9.57 -16.01 10.71
CA GLU A 66 -10.34 -15.25 9.74
C GLU A 66 -10.26 -15.93 8.38
N VAL A 67 -11.41 -16.14 7.73
CA VAL A 67 -11.49 -16.64 6.35
C VAL A 67 -12.31 -15.68 5.49
N ASP A 68 -11.93 -15.52 4.23
CA ASP A 68 -12.77 -14.79 3.28
C ASP A 68 -14.03 -15.58 2.91
N ARG A 69 -14.93 -14.95 2.15
CA ARG A 69 -16.18 -15.58 1.68
C ARG A 69 -15.99 -16.77 0.73
N HIS A 70 -14.78 -16.97 0.20
CA HIS A 70 -14.41 -18.09 -0.66
C HIS A 70 -13.64 -19.19 0.10
N GLY A 71 -13.47 -19.03 1.43
CA GLY A 71 -12.79 -19.99 2.29
C GLY A 71 -11.27 -19.88 2.30
N THR A 72 -10.69 -18.80 1.80
CA THR A 72 -9.25 -18.53 1.94
C THR A 72 -8.95 -18.14 3.38
N LEU A 73 -8.05 -18.86 4.04
CA LEU A 73 -7.56 -18.50 5.39
C LEU A 73 -6.67 -17.26 5.33
N LEU A 74 -7.07 -16.21 6.06
CA LEU A 74 -6.45 -14.87 6.00
C LEU A 74 -5.62 -14.54 7.24
N THR A 75 -6.08 -14.98 8.41
CA THR A 75 -5.48 -14.68 9.72
C THR A 75 -5.59 -15.90 10.62
N VAL A 76 -4.54 -16.20 11.37
CA VAL A 76 -4.57 -17.15 12.49
C VAL A 76 -3.83 -16.54 13.68
N LEU A 77 -4.42 -16.60 14.88
CA LEU A 77 -3.86 -16.04 16.11
C LEU A 77 -3.75 -17.12 17.18
N ARG A 78 -2.55 -17.27 17.74
CA ARG A 78 -2.28 -18.13 18.89
C ARG A 78 -2.17 -17.28 20.14
N TRP A 79 -3.03 -17.56 21.11
CA TRP A 79 -3.06 -16.90 22.41
C TRP A 79 -2.50 -17.78 23.49
N SER A 80 -1.79 -17.16 24.43
CA SER A 80 -1.27 -17.81 25.62
C SER A 80 -2.38 -18.08 26.62
N PRO A 81 -2.21 -19.06 27.54
CA PRO A 81 -3.14 -19.27 28.66
C PRO A 81 -3.30 -18.03 29.55
N GLY A 82 -2.23 -17.23 29.68
CA GLY A 82 -2.24 -15.96 30.43
C GLY A 82 -2.94 -14.81 29.70
N GLY A 83 -3.39 -15.05 28.48
CA GLY A 83 -4.16 -14.07 27.73
C GLY A 83 -3.32 -13.07 26.95
N GLY A 84 -2.02 -13.30 26.76
CA GLY A 84 -1.21 -12.57 25.78
C GLY A 84 -1.32 -13.19 24.39
N LEU A 85 -0.99 -12.45 23.34
CA LEU A 85 -0.78 -13.05 22.02
C LEU A 85 0.61 -13.71 22.03
N ASP A 86 0.68 -14.98 21.64
CA ASP A 86 1.96 -15.71 21.50
C ASP A 86 2.51 -15.61 20.07
N ALA A 87 1.63 -15.68 19.07
CA ALA A 87 1.98 -15.53 17.67
C ALA A 87 0.76 -15.18 16.82
N GLY A 88 0.97 -14.46 15.72
CA GLY A 88 -0.05 -14.23 14.69
C GLY A 88 0.51 -14.47 13.30
N TRP A 89 -0.30 -15.03 12.40
CA TRP A 89 0.04 -15.20 10.98
C TRP A 89 -0.99 -14.46 10.14
N LEU A 90 -0.52 -13.54 9.30
CA LEU A 90 -1.33 -12.69 8.43
C LEU A 90 -0.98 -12.95 6.97
N ARG A 91 -1.93 -13.46 6.19
CA ARG A 91 -1.69 -13.80 4.79
C ARG A 91 -1.56 -12.54 3.93
N LEU A 92 -0.57 -12.56 3.04
CA LEU A 92 -0.26 -11.50 2.07
C LEU A 92 -0.80 -11.82 0.67
N PRO A 93 -0.85 -10.82 -0.24
CA PRO A 93 -1.27 -11.03 -1.63
C PRO A 93 -0.41 -12.03 -2.40
N ASP A 94 0.88 -12.14 -2.07
CA ASP A 94 1.80 -13.14 -2.65
C ASP A 94 1.65 -14.53 -2.01
N ARG A 95 0.62 -14.71 -1.17
CA ARG A 95 0.26 -15.93 -0.41
C ARG A 95 1.24 -16.34 0.69
N SER A 96 2.33 -15.59 0.87
CA SER A 96 3.19 -15.73 2.05
C SER A 96 2.49 -15.17 3.30
N TRP A 97 3.13 -15.30 4.45
CA TRP A 97 2.63 -14.87 5.74
C TRP A 97 3.57 -13.84 6.37
N VAL A 98 2.99 -12.79 6.94
CA VAL A 98 3.64 -12.01 8.00
C VAL A 98 3.39 -12.72 9.31
N VAL A 99 4.47 -13.01 10.03
CA VAL A 99 4.43 -13.55 11.39
C VAL A 99 4.65 -12.43 12.38
N VAL A 100 3.76 -12.30 13.35
CA VAL A 100 3.88 -11.38 14.49
C VAL A 100 4.27 -12.21 15.70
N GLU A 101 5.41 -11.89 16.32
CA GLU A 101 5.92 -12.54 17.52
C GLU A 101 6.05 -11.48 18.63
N PRO A 102 5.07 -11.42 19.55
CA PRO A 102 5.01 -10.35 20.54
C PRO A 102 6.17 -10.38 21.53
N ARG A 103 6.63 -9.18 21.93
CA ARG A 103 7.70 -8.98 22.94
C ARG A 103 8.96 -9.82 22.68
N ALA A 104 9.34 -9.96 21.41
CA ALA A 104 10.48 -10.79 21.00
C ALA A 104 11.84 -10.20 21.40
N ARG A 105 11.96 -8.87 21.54
CA ARG A 105 13.21 -8.19 21.92
C ARG A 105 12.95 -6.90 22.69
N ASP A 106 13.87 -6.53 23.56
CA ASP A 106 13.98 -5.17 24.10
C ASP A 106 15.00 -4.37 23.29
N VAL A 107 14.62 -3.15 22.86
CA VAL A 107 15.45 -2.29 22.02
C VAL A 107 15.39 -0.85 22.51
N GLU A 108 16.51 -0.25 22.87
CA GLU A 108 16.58 1.17 23.22
C GLU A 108 16.44 2.05 21.96
N PRO A 109 15.69 3.18 21.99
CA PRO A 109 14.89 3.74 23.10
C PRO A 109 13.43 3.25 23.14
N TRP A 110 13.09 2.22 22.36
CA TRP A 110 11.72 1.79 22.11
C TRP A 110 11.14 0.85 23.18
N GLY A 111 12.00 0.22 23.99
CA GLY A 111 11.64 -0.78 24.98
C GLY A 111 11.23 -2.12 24.33
N PRO A 112 10.24 -2.83 24.90
CA PRO A 112 9.77 -4.10 24.35
C PRO A 112 9.22 -3.95 22.94
N CYS A 113 9.66 -4.81 22.04
CA CYS A 113 9.30 -4.83 20.63
C CYS A 113 8.81 -6.22 20.19
N ASP A 114 7.79 -6.22 19.37
CA ASP A 114 7.33 -7.38 18.62
C ASP A 114 8.23 -7.58 17.40
N ARG A 115 8.48 -8.84 17.03
CA ARG A 115 9.17 -9.18 15.79
C ARG A 115 8.16 -9.41 14.69
N LEU A 116 8.39 -8.77 13.54
CA LEU A 116 7.74 -9.11 12.29
C LEU A 116 8.67 -9.98 11.45
N GLY A 117 8.18 -11.13 11.00
CA GLY A 117 8.89 -12.05 10.12
C GLY A 117 8.08 -12.43 8.89
N ARG A 118 8.75 -13.00 7.88
CA ARG A 118 8.13 -13.58 6.69
C ARG A 118 8.20 -15.10 6.75
N ALA A 119 7.09 -15.78 6.55
CA ALA A 119 7.02 -17.23 6.45
C ALA A 119 6.32 -17.65 5.15
N GLU A 120 6.77 -18.74 4.55
CA GLU A 120 6.13 -19.29 3.34
C GLU A 120 4.97 -20.21 3.72
N ARG A 121 5.02 -20.84 4.90
CA ARG A 121 3.94 -21.71 5.41
C ARG A 121 3.41 -21.24 6.76
N LEU A 122 2.14 -21.54 7.00
CA LEU A 122 1.48 -21.28 8.27
C LEU A 122 2.12 -22.12 9.37
N GLY A 123 2.31 -21.54 10.56
CA GLY A 123 2.90 -22.20 11.73
C GLY A 123 4.43 -22.11 11.80
N GLU A 124 5.11 -21.73 10.72
CA GLU A 124 6.55 -21.48 10.74
C GLU A 124 6.89 -20.21 11.53
N THR A 125 8.11 -20.18 12.09
CA THR A 125 8.75 -18.94 12.52
C THR A 125 9.19 -18.16 11.30
N GLY A 126 8.96 -16.84 11.31
CA GLY A 126 9.26 -16.00 10.15
C GLY A 126 10.74 -15.62 10.07
N ALA A 127 11.30 -15.60 8.86
CA ALA A 127 12.57 -14.93 8.58
C ALA A 127 12.44 -13.43 8.95
N PRO A 128 13.37 -12.86 9.73
CA PRO A 128 13.18 -11.56 10.35
C PRO A 128 13.09 -10.42 9.32
N LEU A 129 12.03 -9.63 9.41
CA LEU A 129 11.80 -8.44 8.57
C LEU A 129 12.13 -7.15 9.32
N THR A 130 11.49 -6.92 10.47
CA THR A 130 11.71 -5.69 11.26
C THR A 130 11.17 -5.88 12.69
N LEU A 131 11.28 -4.84 13.49
CA LEU A 131 10.73 -4.75 14.84
C LEU A 131 9.66 -3.65 14.90
N VAL A 132 8.68 -3.86 15.76
CA VAL A 132 7.58 -2.93 16.01
C VAL A 132 7.44 -2.76 17.51
N GLN A 133 7.22 -1.54 17.99
CA GLN A 133 6.99 -1.32 19.42
C GLN A 133 5.84 -2.21 19.91
N SER A 134 6.05 -2.90 21.02
CA SER A 134 5.07 -3.89 21.49
C SER A 134 3.78 -3.22 21.95
N VAL A 135 2.65 -3.85 21.63
CA VAL A 135 1.32 -3.43 22.08
C VAL A 135 0.65 -4.52 22.91
N GLU A 136 -0.28 -4.11 23.76
CA GLU A 136 -1.18 -5.04 24.43
C GLU A 136 -2.23 -5.55 23.44
N HIS A 137 -1.92 -6.63 22.72
CA HIS A 137 -2.75 -7.17 21.63
C HIS A 137 -4.15 -7.57 22.07
N ALA A 138 -4.36 -7.90 23.35
CA ALA A 138 -5.69 -8.19 23.87
C ALA A 138 -6.57 -6.93 23.98
N ALA A 139 -5.98 -5.72 23.99
CA ALA A 139 -6.68 -4.45 24.07
C ALA A 139 -5.79 -3.30 23.52
N PRO A 140 -5.51 -3.25 22.21
CA PRO A 140 -4.54 -2.32 21.65
C PRO A 140 -5.07 -0.88 21.71
N ARG A 141 -4.31 0.01 22.37
CA ARG A 141 -4.67 1.44 22.56
C ARG A 141 -3.80 2.41 21.76
N THR A 142 -2.73 1.91 21.16
CA THR A 142 -1.76 2.72 20.43
C THR A 142 -1.45 2.06 19.09
N ILE A 143 -1.17 2.90 18.10
CA ILE A 143 -0.56 2.49 16.84
C ILE A 143 0.96 2.48 17.07
N PRO A 144 1.63 1.32 16.97
CA PRO A 144 3.03 1.22 17.34
C PRO A 144 3.97 1.79 16.26
N VAL A 145 5.20 2.11 16.69
CA VAL A 145 6.29 2.50 15.79
C VAL A 145 6.87 1.28 15.10
N VAL A 146 7.06 1.36 13.78
CA VAL A 146 7.82 0.38 13.00
C VAL A 146 9.24 0.91 12.83
N ILE A 147 10.26 0.15 13.23
CA ILE A 147 11.65 0.63 13.23
C ILE A 147 12.21 0.74 11.80
N GLU A 148 12.02 -0.29 10.97
CA GLU A 148 12.52 -0.33 9.59
C GLU A 148 11.38 -0.64 8.59
N PRO A 149 10.43 0.29 8.38
CA PRO A 149 9.24 0.03 7.57
C PRO A 149 9.56 -0.36 6.12
N ALA A 150 10.69 0.09 5.58
CA ALA A 150 11.14 -0.25 4.23
C ALA A 150 11.52 -1.74 4.04
N ARG A 151 11.71 -2.51 5.12
CA ARG A 151 11.98 -3.96 5.05
C ARG A 151 10.71 -4.79 4.93
N LEU A 152 9.54 -4.18 5.10
CA LEU A 152 8.26 -4.88 4.97
C LEU A 152 7.95 -5.15 3.49
N PRO A 153 7.55 -6.38 3.14
CA PRO A 153 7.07 -6.66 1.79
C PRO A 153 5.75 -5.91 1.51
N PRO A 154 5.39 -5.70 0.24
CA PRO A 154 4.13 -5.06 -0.13
C PRO A 154 2.92 -5.69 0.58
N GLY A 155 2.09 -4.85 1.20
CA GLY A 155 0.89 -5.27 1.92
C GLY A 155 1.09 -5.72 3.36
N ALA A 156 2.33 -5.95 3.83
CA ALA A 156 2.58 -6.37 5.21
C ALA A 156 2.18 -5.32 6.25
N GLY A 157 2.56 -4.06 6.04
CA GLY A 157 2.14 -2.96 6.91
C GLY A 157 0.61 -2.86 7.01
N SER A 158 -0.08 -2.88 5.86
CA SER A 158 -1.54 -2.88 5.80
C SER A 158 -2.15 -4.07 6.54
N ALA A 159 -1.59 -5.28 6.41
CA ALA A 159 -2.11 -6.47 7.08
C ALA A 159 -1.99 -6.35 8.61
N VAL A 160 -0.85 -5.87 9.12
CA VAL A 160 -0.62 -5.65 10.56
C VAL A 160 -1.55 -4.54 11.10
N LEU A 161 -1.67 -3.41 10.38
CA LEU A 161 -2.59 -2.34 10.77
C LEU A 161 -4.05 -2.80 10.77
N ASN A 162 -4.45 -3.64 9.80
CA ASN A 162 -5.79 -4.22 9.74
C ASN A 162 -6.05 -5.21 10.88
N LEU A 163 -5.04 -5.98 11.29
CA LEU A 163 -5.11 -6.81 12.50
C LEU A 163 -5.34 -5.93 13.73
N LEU A 164 -4.55 -4.87 13.92
CA LEU A 164 -4.68 -3.97 15.07
C LEU A 164 -6.05 -3.29 15.12
N ALA A 165 -6.54 -2.80 13.98
CA ALA A 165 -7.90 -2.25 13.86
C ALA A 165 -8.96 -3.30 14.19
N GLY A 166 -8.82 -4.53 13.69
CA GLY A 166 -9.72 -5.64 13.99
C GLY A 166 -9.75 -6.00 15.48
N LEU A 167 -8.58 -6.11 16.12
CA LEU A 167 -8.47 -6.38 17.55
C LEU A 167 -9.06 -5.24 18.39
N ALA A 168 -8.80 -3.98 18.04
CA ALA A 168 -9.38 -2.83 18.72
C ALA A 168 -10.92 -2.79 18.60
N ALA A 169 -11.45 -3.03 17.39
CA ALA A 169 -12.88 -3.09 17.13
C ALA A 169 -13.55 -4.24 17.89
N ASP A 170 -12.91 -5.42 17.96
CA ASP A 170 -13.39 -6.58 18.71
C ASP A 170 -13.56 -6.26 20.21
N GLN A 171 -12.77 -5.33 20.75
CA GLN A 171 -12.81 -4.87 22.15
C GLN A 171 -13.61 -3.58 22.36
N GLY A 172 -14.23 -3.02 21.31
CA GLY A 172 -14.99 -1.77 21.41
C GLY A 172 -14.12 -0.54 21.73
N ILE A 173 -12.83 -0.56 21.38
CA ILE A 173 -11.93 0.57 21.57
C ILE A 173 -12.29 1.66 20.54
N ALA A 174 -12.70 2.83 21.03
CA ALA A 174 -13.20 3.91 20.18
C ALA A 174 -12.11 4.54 19.31
N THR A 175 -10.93 4.79 19.87
CA THR A 175 -9.81 5.43 19.18
C THR A 175 -8.45 4.94 19.69
N LEU A 176 -7.47 4.98 18.80
CA LEU A 176 -6.05 4.76 19.09
C LEU A 176 -5.28 6.05 18.83
N ALA A 177 -4.21 6.26 19.59
CA ALA A 177 -3.24 7.32 19.34
C ALA A 177 -2.04 6.78 18.55
N TYR A 178 -1.52 7.56 17.60
CA TYR A 178 -0.17 7.37 17.09
C TYR A 178 0.78 8.23 17.92
N ALA A 179 1.67 7.59 18.67
CA ALA A 179 2.64 8.27 19.53
C ALA A 179 4.08 8.13 19.02
N GLY A 180 4.23 7.69 17.76
CA GLY A 180 5.54 7.52 17.15
C GLY A 180 6.17 8.85 16.70
N PRO A 181 7.50 8.95 16.65
CA PRO A 181 8.16 10.21 16.30
C PRO A 181 8.23 10.47 14.78
N TYR A 182 7.65 9.59 13.95
CA TYR A 182 7.78 9.65 12.49
C TYR A 182 6.42 9.69 11.78
N PRO A 183 5.61 10.76 11.97
CA PRO A 183 4.32 10.91 11.30
C PRO A 183 4.50 11.28 9.81
N THR A 184 4.86 10.28 9.00
CA THR A 184 5.09 10.46 7.55
C THR A 184 3.78 10.39 6.76
N GLU A 185 3.76 11.02 5.57
CA GLU A 185 2.64 10.89 4.62
C GLU A 185 2.37 9.42 4.27
N GLN A 186 3.41 8.60 4.07
CA GLN A 186 3.24 7.18 3.76
C GLN A 186 2.56 6.43 4.91
N LEU A 187 2.90 6.73 6.16
CA LEU A 187 2.22 6.17 7.32
C LEU A 187 0.76 6.66 7.40
N PHE A 188 0.53 7.96 7.22
CA PHE A 188 -0.82 8.54 7.16
C PHE A 188 -1.71 7.80 6.15
N LEU A 189 -1.24 7.65 4.91
CA LEU A 189 -1.96 6.93 3.85
C LEU A 189 -2.19 5.46 4.20
N SER A 190 -1.22 4.81 4.85
CA SER A 190 -1.36 3.41 5.31
C SER A 190 -2.39 3.27 6.42
N LEU A 191 -2.54 4.27 7.29
CA LEU A 191 -3.54 4.28 8.35
C LEU A 191 -4.96 4.46 7.80
N LEU A 192 -5.13 5.25 6.74
CA LEU A 192 -6.43 5.40 6.07
C LEU A 192 -7.00 4.07 5.56
N GLU A 193 -6.15 3.05 5.37
CA GLU A 193 -6.57 1.72 4.92
C GLU A 193 -7.35 0.92 5.96
N SER A 194 -7.12 1.18 7.25
CA SER A 194 -7.68 0.37 8.35
C SER A 194 -8.26 1.20 9.49
N PHE A 195 -8.15 2.52 9.42
CA PHE A 195 -8.64 3.45 10.43
C PHE A 195 -9.32 4.65 9.78
N ARG A 196 -10.16 5.33 10.55
CA ARG A 196 -10.68 6.67 10.25
C ARG A 196 -10.02 7.68 11.16
N TYR A 197 -9.54 8.78 10.59
CA TYR A 197 -9.04 9.87 11.42
C TYR A 197 -10.22 10.64 12.04
N THR A 198 -10.01 11.12 13.26
CA THR A 198 -10.95 11.96 13.98
C THR A 198 -10.19 13.00 14.82
N PRO A 199 -10.68 14.24 14.95
CA PRO A 199 -11.87 14.79 14.28
C PRO A 199 -11.68 14.93 12.76
N GLY A 200 -12.78 15.21 12.04
CA GLY A 200 -12.70 15.60 10.64
C GLY A 200 -11.84 16.86 10.49
N SER A 201 -11.03 16.91 9.44
CA SER A 201 -10.06 17.99 9.18
C SER A 201 -10.05 18.38 7.70
N VAL A 202 -9.75 19.66 7.46
CA VAL A 202 -9.52 20.21 6.11
C VAL A 202 -8.13 19.84 5.60
N ASP A 203 -7.14 19.76 6.49
CA ASP A 203 -5.77 19.32 6.18
C ASP A 203 -5.35 18.21 7.16
N PRO A 204 -5.85 16.98 6.94
CA PRO A 204 -5.62 15.88 7.86
C PRO A 204 -4.14 15.44 7.89
N LEU A 205 -3.36 15.69 6.82
CA LEU A 205 -1.94 15.35 6.83
C LEU A 205 -1.17 16.29 7.77
N ALA A 206 -1.42 17.60 7.70
CA ALA A 206 -0.79 18.55 8.62
C ALA A 206 -1.18 18.28 10.08
N ASP A 207 -2.44 17.93 10.34
CA ASP A 207 -2.89 17.55 11.68
C ASP A 207 -2.26 16.25 12.17
N PHE A 208 -2.04 15.28 11.28
CA PHE A 208 -1.33 14.05 11.62
C PHE A 208 0.12 14.33 12.02
N VAL A 209 0.83 15.13 11.23
CA VAL A 209 2.23 15.53 11.48
C VAL A 209 2.35 16.24 12.84
N ALA A 210 1.35 17.04 13.19
CA ALA A 210 1.30 17.74 14.47
C ALA A 210 0.75 16.91 15.65
N GLY A 211 0.44 15.61 15.45
CA GLY A 211 -0.08 14.74 16.50
C GLY A 211 -1.48 15.08 16.98
N ARG A 212 -2.30 15.77 16.17
CA ARG A 212 -3.66 16.23 16.52
C ARG A 212 -4.76 15.24 16.17
N LEU A 213 -4.44 14.14 15.50
CA LEU A 213 -5.42 13.13 15.09
C LEU A 213 -5.45 11.93 16.02
N ALA A 214 -6.67 11.44 16.28
CA ALA A 214 -6.91 10.11 16.80
C ALA A 214 -7.46 9.19 15.69
N TRP A 215 -7.32 7.88 15.88
CA TRP A 215 -7.59 6.89 14.85
C TRP A 215 -8.67 5.91 15.31
N GLN A 216 -9.87 6.05 14.77
CA GLN A 216 -10.96 5.13 15.00
C GLN A 216 -10.73 3.83 14.20
N PRO A 217 -10.79 2.65 14.82
CA PRO A 217 -10.71 1.38 14.08
C PRO A 217 -11.81 1.26 13.02
N ASP A 218 -11.41 0.97 11.78
CA ASP A 218 -12.33 0.68 10.67
C ASP A 218 -11.69 -0.37 9.74
N PRO A 219 -11.55 -1.62 10.23
CA PRO A 219 -10.85 -2.67 9.50
C PRO A 219 -11.56 -3.00 8.18
N HIS A 220 -10.77 -3.34 7.17
CA HIS A 220 -11.27 -3.80 5.88
C HIS A 220 -11.34 -5.33 5.81
N GLU A 221 -12.33 -5.81 5.07
CA GLU A 221 -12.41 -7.20 4.64
C GLU A 221 -11.44 -7.45 3.49
N ARG A 222 -10.88 -8.66 3.42
CA ARG A 222 -9.94 -9.07 2.38
C ARG A 222 -10.52 -10.28 1.67
N VAL A 223 -10.44 -10.31 0.34
CA VAL A 223 -10.97 -11.40 -0.47
C VAL A 223 -9.97 -11.78 -1.55
N LEU A 224 -9.70 -13.09 -1.71
CA LEU A 224 -8.95 -13.61 -2.84
C LEU A 224 -9.93 -13.96 -3.98
N ALA A 225 -10.20 -12.98 -4.83
CA ALA A 225 -11.14 -13.10 -5.93
C ALA A 225 -10.52 -13.86 -7.12
N GLY A 226 -11.24 -14.86 -7.62
CA GLY A 226 -10.80 -15.69 -8.75
C GLY A 226 -9.48 -16.44 -8.50
N GLY A 227 -9.03 -16.56 -7.25
CA GLY A 227 -7.74 -17.16 -6.89
C GLY A 227 -6.52 -16.27 -7.15
N GLU A 228 -6.67 -15.07 -7.70
CA GLU A 228 -5.55 -14.26 -8.21
C GLU A 228 -5.54 -12.81 -7.71
N ALA A 229 -6.71 -12.20 -7.54
CA ALA A 229 -6.84 -10.79 -7.17
C ALA A 229 -7.13 -10.65 -5.68
N TRP A 230 -6.27 -9.93 -4.96
CA TRP A 230 -6.45 -9.63 -3.54
C TRP A 230 -7.20 -8.30 -3.37
N VAL A 231 -8.46 -8.36 -2.98
CA VAL A 231 -9.37 -7.23 -2.94
C VAL A 231 -9.60 -6.77 -1.49
N HIS A 232 -9.49 -5.47 -1.23
CA HIS A 232 -9.81 -4.83 0.04
C HIS A 232 -11.17 -4.14 -0.02
N LEU A 233 -12.06 -4.49 0.90
CA LEU A 233 -13.47 -4.09 0.92
C LEU A 233 -13.85 -3.44 2.27
N ARG A 234 -14.49 -2.26 2.22
CA ARG A 234 -15.18 -1.66 3.38
C ARG A 234 -16.58 -1.17 3.00
N GLY A 235 -16.68 0.04 2.48
CA GLY A 235 -17.92 0.53 1.85
C GLY A 235 -18.05 0.09 0.39
N ARG A 236 -16.90 -0.09 -0.25
CA ARG A 236 -16.66 -0.37 -1.67
C ARG A 236 -15.29 -1.02 -1.80
N ILE A 237 -14.88 -1.33 -3.02
CA ILE A 237 -13.50 -1.72 -3.34
C ILE A 237 -12.61 -0.47 -3.20
N GLU A 238 -11.65 -0.54 -2.29
CA GLU A 238 -10.72 0.58 -2.03
C GLU A 238 -9.32 0.31 -2.58
N LYS A 239 -8.91 -0.97 -2.61
CA LYS A 239 -7.58 -1.40 -3.05
C LYS A 239 -7.63 -2.83 -3.60
N VAL A 240 -6.82 -3.09 -4.63
CA VAL A 240 -6.69 -4.40 -5.27
C VAL A 240 -5.22 -4.68 -5.52
N ALA A 241 -4.71 -5.85 -5.12
CA ALA A 241 -3.39 -6.32 -5.52
C ALA A 241 -3.51 -7.51 -6.48
N TRP A 242 -2.83 -7.44 -7.62
CA TRP A 242 -2.87 -8.47 -8.67
C TRP A 242 -1.59 -8.41 -9.52
N GLY A 243 -1.01 -9.57 -9.83
CA GLY A 243 0.19 -9.66 -10.68
C GLY A 243 1.36 -8.80 -10.19
N GLY A 244 1.60 -8.76 -8.87
CA GLY A 244 2.64 -7.92 -8.25
C GLY A 244 2.34 -6.41 -8.20
N ARG A 245 1.19 -5.98 -8.74
CA ARG A 245 0.78 -4.57 -8.81
C ARG A 245 -0.29 -4.28 -7.78
N THR A 246 -0.33 -3.05 -7.29
CA THR A 246 -1.39 -2.56 -6.40
C THR A 246 -2.12 -1.40 -7.06
N TYR A 247 -3.44 -1.53 -7.16
CA TYR A 247 -4.37 -0.50 -7.59
C TYR A 247 -5.07 0.06 -6.36
N VAL A 248 -5.22 1.37 -6.31
CA VAL A 248 -5.92 2.06 -5.21
C VAL A 248 -6.95 3.00 -5.78
N ARG A 249 -8.01 3.27 -5.03
CA ARG A 249 -8.94 4.34 -5.39
C ARG A 249 -8.26 5.70 -5.22
N ALA A 250 -8.56 6.64 -6.10
CA ALA A 250 -7.95 7.99 -6.06
C ALA A 250 -8.31 8.73 -4.76
N GLY A 251 -9.58 8.72 -4.36
CA GLY A 251 -10.04 9.35 -3.13
C GLY A 251 -10.29 8.36 -1.99
N TRP A 252 -9.69 8.62 -0.83
CA TRP A 252 -9.91 7.90 0.42
C TRP A 252 -10.26 8.84 1.57
N GLN A 253 -11.46 8.72 2.14
CA GLN A 253 -11.91 9.56 3.28
C GLN A 253 -11.81 11.08 3.00
N GLY A 254 -11.99 11.50 1.74
CA GLY A 254 -11.84 12.89 1.32
C GLY A 254 -10.41 13.30 0.98
N VAL A 255 -9.43 12.42 1.18
CA VAL A 255 -8.03 12.63 0.75
C VAL A 255 -7.86 12.09 -0.66
N GLU A 256 -7.51 12.97 -1.60
CA GLU A 256 -7.16 12.58 -2.97
C GLU A 256 -5.68 12.21 -3.05
N ARG A 257 -5.40 11.07 -3.68
CA ARG A 257 -4.06 10.52 -3.89
C ARG A 257 -3.79 10.42 -5.38
N HIS A 258 -2.62 10.90 -5.80
CA HIS A 258 -2.09 10.52 -7.10
C HIS A 258 -1.71 9.03 -7.08
N ALA A 259 -2.31 8.27 -8.00
CA ALA A 259 -2.01 6.87 -8.21
C ALA A 259 -2.01 6.56 -9.71
N PRO A 260 -0.90 6.06 -10.28
CA PRO A 260 -0.85 5.62 -11.67
C PRO A 260 -1.64 4.34 -11.93
N ARG A 261 -1.98 3.60 -10.86
CA ARG A 261 -2.75 2.35 -10.90
C ARG A 261 -4.01 2.55 -10.07
N ARG A 262 -5.17 2.64 -10.74
CA ARG A 262 -6.42 3.07 -10.12
C ARG A 262 -7.49 2.00 -10.09
N VAL A 263 -8.22 1.95 -8.99
CA VAL A 263 -9.55 1.35 -8.92
C VAL A 263 -10.57 2.44 -9.29
N ARG A 264 -11.45 2.17 -10.26
CA ARG A 264 -12.50 3.10 -10.70
C ARG A 264 -13.83 2.39 -10.91
N ASP A 265 -14.92 3.10 -10.66
CA ASP A 265 -16.26 2.63 -11.02
C ASP A 265 -16.47 2.87 -12.54
N ASP A 266 -17.08 1.91 -13.22
CA ASP A 266 -17.43 1.97 -14.65
C ASP A 266 -18.80 1.34 -14.88
N GLY A 267 -19.85 2.16 -14.77
CA GLY A 267 -21.23 1.69 -14.76
C GLY A 267 -21.48 0.73 -13.59
N ALA A 268 -21.86 -0.52 -13.91
CA ALA A 268 -22.08 -1.58 -12.92
C ALA A 268 -20.82 -2.41 -12.61
N ALA A 269 -19.70 -2.13 -13.26
CA ALA A 269 -18.43 -2.80 -13.05
C ALA A 269 -17.46 -1.91 -12.26
N VAL A 270 -16.45 -2.54 -11.67
CA VAL A 270 -15.28 -1.84 -11.09
C VAL A 270 -14.06 -2.27 -11.88
N ARG A 271 -13.24 -1.32 -12.32
CA ARG A 271 -12.05 -1.58 -13.12
C ARG A 271 -10.76 -1.24 -12.39
N CYS A 272 -9.73 -2.03 -12.64
CA CYS A 272 -8.35 -1.71 -12.29
C CYS A 272 -7.63 -1.26 -13.55
N SER A 273 -7.20 -0.01 -13.59
CA SER A 273 -6.65 0.64 -14.79
C SER A 273 -5.32 1.31 -14.53
N LEU A 274 -4.50 1.42 -15.57
CA LEU A 274 -3.43 2.42 -15.62
C LEU A 274 -4.03 3.78 -15.95
N TRP A 275 -3.57 4.81 -15.24
CA TRP A 275 -4.11 6.17 -15.33
C TRP A 275 -2.99 7.17 -15.57
N ALA A 276 -3.10 7.93 -16.65
CA ALA A 276 -2.13 8.96 -16.99
C ALA A 276 -2.86 10.17 -17.58
N LEU A 277 -2.41 11.38 -17.22
CA LEU A 277 -2.91 12.64 -17.81
C LEU A 277 -4.45 12.75 -17.74
N GLY A 278 -5.00 12.40 -16.58
CA GLY A 278 -6.42 12.56 -16.28
C GLY A 278 -7.36 11.51 -16.91
N ALA A 279 -6.86 10.45 -17.54
CA ALA A 279 -7.69 9.39 -18.10
C ALA A 279 -7.09 7.98 -17.90
N ALA A 280 -7.95 6.97 -17.98
CA ALA A 280 -7.51 5.58 -18.10
C ALA A 280 -6.83 5.39 -19.47
N VAL A 281 -5.65 4.78 -19.46
CA VAL A 281 -4.91 4.43 -20.69
C VAL A 281 -4.96 2.93 -20.98
N GLU A 282 -5.12 2.11 -19.95
CA GLU A 282 -5.19 0.64 -20.08
C GLU A 282 -6.02 0.05 -18.93
N ASP A 283 -6.85 -0.96 -19.21
CA ASP A 283 -7.62 -1.69 -18.21
C ASP A 283 -7.05 -3.10 -18.04
N HIS A 284 -6.80 -3.51 -16.80
CA HIS A 284 -6.22 -4.81 -16.48
C HIS A 284 -7.24 -5.77 -15.86
N LEU A 285 -8.10 -5.27 -14.96
CA LEU A 285 -9.12 -6.11 -14.30
C LEU A 285 -10.51 -5.49 -14.40
N GLU A 286 -11.49 -6.37 -14.44
CA GLU A 286 -12.90 -6.08 -14.28
C GLU A 286 -13.45 -6.90 -13.11
N LEU A 287 -14.05 -6.21 -12.15
CA LEU A 287 -14.59 -6.76 -10.91
C LEU A 287 -16.07 -6.40 -10.79
N THR A 288 -16.83 -7.23 -10.09
CA THR A 288 -18.17 -6.83 -9.60
C THR A 288 -18.01 -5.78 -8.49
N PRO A 289 -19.03 -4.98 -8.17
CA PRO A 289 -18.98 -4.06 -7.03
C PRO A 289 -18.76 -4.75 -5.67
N ALA A 290 -19.07 -6.05 -5.59
CA ALA A 290 -18.81 -6.87 -4.41
C ALA A 290 -17.34 -7.31 -4.31
N GLY A 291 -16.54 -7.15 -5.36
CA GLY A 291 -15.13 -7.53 -5.41
C GLY A 291 -14.85 -8.89 -6.04
N ASP A 292 -15.80 -9.47 -6.76
CA ASP A 292 -15.56 -10.74 -7.46
C ASP A 292 -14.92 -10.49 -8.82
N LEU A 293 -13.96 -11.33 -9.21
CA LEU A 293 -13.26 -11.21 -10.48
C LEU A 293 -14.18 -11.63 -11.63
N VAL A 294 -14.45 -10.70 -12.55
CA VAL A 294 -15.22 -10.95 -13.76
C VAL A 294 -14.29 -11.31 -14.92
N ARG A 295 -13.24 -10.50 -15.11
CA ARG A 295 -12.28 -10.68 -16.20
C ARG A 295 -10.92 -10.12 -15.81
N SER A 296 -9.87 -10.88 -16.11
CA SER A 296 -8.50 -10.39 -16.23
C SER A 296 -8.17 -10.18 -17.70
N THR A 297 -7.51 -9.06 -18.01
CA THR A 297 -7.04 -8.73 -19.35
C THR A 297 -5.54 -8.77 -19.32
N GLU A 298 -4.94 -9.66 -20.11
CA GLU A 298 -3.50 -9.66 -20.31
C GLU A 298 -3.12 -8.41 -21.13
N PRO A 299 -2.20 -7.57 -20.65
CA PRO A 299 -1.69 -6.44 -21.41
C PRO A 299 -1.17 -6.90 -22.77
N PRO A 300 -1.47 -6.17 -23.87
CA PRO A 300 -0.81 -6.45 -25.13
C PRO A 300 0.70 -6.28 -24.93
N ARG A 301 1.51 -7.18 -25.50
CA ARG A 301 2.97 -7.05 -25.42
C ARG A 301 3.38 -5.70 -25.99
N PRO A 302 4.07 -4.86 -25.20
CA PRO A 302 4.36 -3.51 -25.64
C PRO A 302 5.37 -3.57 -26.80
N GLY A 303 4.97 -3.02 -27.96
CA GLY A 303 5.79 -2.89 -29.15
C GLY A 303 6.36 -1.48 -29.30
N GLY A 304 7.34 -1.31 -30.18
CA GLY A 304 7.95 -0.01 -30.52
C GLY A 304 9.38 0.16 -30.03
N GLU A 305 10.09 1.09 -30.65
CA GLU A 305 11.47 1.43 -30.29
C GLU A 305 11.50 2.43 -29.12
N ALA A 306 12.50 2.30 -28.25
CA ALA A 306 12.72 3.26 -27.18
C ALA A 306 13.33 4.55 -27.74
N VAL A 307 12.78 5.70 -27.37
CA VAL A 307 13.22 7.02 -27.84
C VAL A 307 13.60 7.88 -26.63
N PRO A 308 14.85 8.37 -26.53
CA PRO A 308 15.26 9.24 -25.44
C PRO A 308 14.36 10.48 -25.31
N LEU A 309 14.06 10.89 -24.07
CA LEU A 309 13.42 12.18 -23.83
C LEU A 309 14.44 13.30 -24.13
N PRO A 310 13.98 14.47 -24.62
CA PRO A 310 14.87 15.62 -24.78
C PRO A 310 15.53 15.98 -23.44
N PRO A 311 16.84 16.33 -23.40
CA PRO A 311 17.55 16.59 -22.15
C PRO A 311 16.90 17.69 -21.28
N ALA A 312 16.30 18.70 -21.91
CA ALA A 312 15.56 19.74 -21.19
C ALA A 312 14.34 19.18 -20.44
N VAL A 313 13.62 18.21 -21.03
CA VAL A 313 12.50 17.53 -20.37
C VAL A 313 13.00 16.72 -19.17
N ALA A 314 14.08 15.96 -19.34
CA ALA A 314 14.65 15.18 -18.25
C ALA A 314 15.08 16.06 -17.06
N ARG A 315 15.76 17.18 -17.32
CA ARG A 315 16.14 18.14 -16.27
C ARG A 315 14.92 18.74 -15.56
N GLY A 316 13.88 19.13 -16.29
CA GLY A 316 12.68 19.69 -15.67
C GLY A 316 11.87 18.68 -14.86
N VAL A 317 11.82 17.40 -15.29
CA VAL A 317 11.23 16.31 -14.49
C VAL A 317 12.00 16.14 -13.17
N VAL A 318 13.32 16.08 -13.22
CA VAL A 318 14.16 15.96 -12.00
C VAL A 318 13.98 17.18 -11.09
N ALA A 319 13.92 18.39 -11.66
CA ALA A 319 13.65 19.62 -10.91
C ALA A 319 12.27 19.57 -10.22
N ALA A 320 11.23 19.07 -10.89
CA ALA A 320 9.91 18.90 -10.29
C ALA A 320 9.92 17.89 -9.13
N VAL A 321 10.67 16.79 -9.25
CA VAL A 321 10.84 15.83 -8.14
C VAL A 321 11.58 16.49 -6.97
N ALA A 322 12.66 17.21 -7.23
CA ALA A 322 13.43 17.89 -6.19
C ALA A 322 12.60 18.96 -5.46
N ALA A 323 11.87 19.79 -6.20
CA ALA A 323 11.04 20.86 -5.66
C ALA A 323 9.86 20.37 -4.81
N THR A 324 9.37 19.15 -5.04
CA THR A 324 8.25 18.53 -4.30
C THR A 324 8.70 17.55 -3.22
N SER A 325 10.01 17.43 -2.99
CA SER A 325 10.59 16.53 -1.98
C SER A 325 11.04 17.29 -0.73
N ALA A 326 11.37 16.56 0.34
CA ALA A 326 11.99 17.15 1.51
C ALA A 326 13.27 17.92 1.12
N PRO A 327 13.48 19.16 1.60
CA PRO A 327 14.59 20.01 1.17
C PRO A 327 15.97 19.33 1.27
N ALA A 328 16.20 18.54 2.32
CA ALA A 328 17.45 17.79 2.53
C ALA A 328 17.74 16.75 1.42
N LEU A 329 16.72 16.23 0.73
CA LEU A 329 16.90 15.25 -0.34
C LEU A 329 17.16 15.91 -1.70
N ALA A 330 16.77 17.17 -1.89
CA ALA A 330 16.79 17.83 -3.19
C ALA A 330 18.17 17.83 -3.87
N PRO A 331 19.31 18.10 -3.18
CA PRO A 331 20.64 18.04 -3.81
C PRO A 331 20.97 16.63 -4.35
N VAL A 332 20.67 15.60 -3.56
CA VAL A 332 20.94 14.21 -3.92
C VAL A 332 20.02 13.74 -5.04
N ILE A 333 18.75 14.17 -5.05
CA ILE A 333 17.81 13.89 -6.15
C ILE A 333 18.33 14.49 -7.46
N ARG A 334 18.84 15.73 -7.44
CA ARG A 334 19.40 16.37 -8.65
C ARG A 334 20.63 15.61 -9.17
N GLU A 335 21.53 15.20 -8.29
CA GLU A 335 22.71 14.39 -8.66
C GLU A 335 22.30 13.05 -9.29
N LEU A 336 21.41 12.31 -8.62
CA LEU A 336 20.93 11.01 -9.11
C LEU A 336 20.16 11.15 -10.43
N GLY A 337 19.34 12.19 -10.54
CA GLY A 337 18.55 12.49 -11.73
C GLY A 337 19.41 12.88 -12.94
N ALA A 338 20.54 13.56 -12.73
CA ALA A 338 21.48 13.88 -13.81
C ALA A 338 22.10 12.62 -14.45
N ALA A 339 22.24 11.54 -13.68
CA ALA A 339 22.72 10.25 -14.15
C ALA A 339 21.60 9.32 -14.67
N LEU A 340 20.33 9.71 -14.54
CA LEU A 340 19.18 8.91 -14.93
C LEU A 340 18.79 9.21 -16.38
N ALA A 341 18.89 8.23 -17.28
CA ALA A 341 18.37 8.40 -18.63
C ALA A 341 16.86 8.19 -18.64
N LEU A 342 16.12 9.19 -19.13
CA LEU A 342 14.68 9.09 -19.36
C LEU A 342 14.40 8.80 -20.84
N GLU A 343 13.53 7.83 -21.10
CA GLU A 343 13.12 7.46 -22.47
C GLU A 343 11.63 7.12 -22.54
N TRP A 344 11.03 7.34 -23.70
CA TRP A 344 9.76 6.73 -24.08
C TRP A 344 10.03 5.31 -24.57
N GLY A 345 9.18 4.35 -24.26
CA GLY A 345 9.36 3.02 -24.82
C GLY A 345 8.37 1.98 -24.31
N PRO A 346 8.52 0.72 -24.74
CA PRO A 346 7.67 -0.37 -24.29
C PRO A 346 7.85 -0.67 -22.81
N VAL A 347 6.76 -0.64 -22.04
CA VAL A 347 6.69 -0.99 -20.62
C VAL A 347 5.60 -2.03 -20.41
N ASP A 348 5.92 -3.11 -19.71
CA ASP A 348 5.05 -4.28 -19.57
C ASP A 348 4.01 -4.08 -18.45
N GLY A 349 2.74 -3.88 -18.84
CA GLY A 349 1.60 -3.74 -17.93
C GLY A 349 1.77 -2.64 -16.89
N ASP A 350 2.51 -1.57 -17.18
CA ASP A 350 2.72 -0.44 -16.28
C ASP A 350 3.06 0.85 -17.05
N LEU A 351 3.12 1.97 -16.33
CA LEU A 351 3.44 3.27 -16.92
C LEU A 351 4.93 3.60 -16.91
N VAL A 352 5.70 2.94 -16.03
CA VAL A 352 7.14 3.18 -15.88
C VAL A 352 7.87 1.89 -15.52
N ALA A 353 9.05 1.70 -16.11
CA ALA A 353 10.02 0.70 -15.71
C ALA A 353 11.36 1.37 -15.40
N ILE A 354 11.92 1.12 -14.21
CA ILE A 354 13.18 1.71 -13.77
C ILE A 354 14.20 0.60 -13.50
N ALA A 355 15.28 0.59 -14.27
CA ALA A 355 16.36 -0.39 -14.12
C ALA A 355 17.69 0.18 -14.62
N ALA A 356 18.79 -0.17 -13.94
CA ALA A 356 20.17 0.11 -14.37
C ALA A 356 20.42 1.57 -14.82
N GLY A 357 19.98 2.54 -14.03
CA GLY A 357 20.18 3.97 -14.34
C GLY A 357 19.31 4.51 -15.48
N ARG A 358 18.27 3.78 -15.88
CA ARG A 358 17.28 4.22 -16.87
C ARG A 358 15.87 4.16 -16.30
N ALA A 359 15.04 5.13 -16.66
CA ALA A 359 13.61 5.08 -16.46
C ALA A 359 12.90 5.22 -17.80
N ARG A 360 12.14 4.18 -18.15
CA ARG A 360 11.34 4.12 -19.38
C ARG A 360 9.89 4.42 -19.06
N ILE A 361 9.33 5.39 -19.75
CA ILE A 361 7.92 5.77 -19.66
C ILE A 361 7.15 5.13 -20.82
N ALA A 362 5.99 4.55 -20.52
CA ALA A 362 5.19 3.82 -21.49
C ALA A 362 4.80 4.69 -22.70
N LEU A 363 4.88 4.13 -23.91
CA LEU A 363 4.44 4.80 -25.14
C LEU A 363 2.99 5.27 -25.09
N GLY A 364 2.10 4.56 -24.40
CA GLY A 364 0.72 5.00 -24.19
C GLY A 364 0.58 6.36 -23.49
N VAL A 365 1.54 6.74 -22.63
CA VAL A 365 1.58 8.08 -22.01
C VAL A 365 1.94 9.14 -23.07
N ARG A 366 2.89 8.83 -23.96
CA ARG A 366 3.28 9.70 -25.07
C ARG A 366 2.12 9.90 -26.04
N ASP A 367 1.43 8.83 -26.42
CA ASP A 367 0.29 8.89 -27.34
C ASP A 367 -0.85 9.71 -26.74
N ARG A 368 -1.11 9.52 -25.44
CA ARG A 368 -2.09 10.32 -24.70
C ARG A 368 -1.70 11.80 -24.66
N LEU A 369 -0.44 12.12 -24.40
CA LEU A 369 0.08 13.49 -24.43
C LEU A 369 -0.11 14.13 -25.81
N ALA A 370 0.25 13.44 -26.89
CA ALA A 370 0.09 13.94 -28.25
C ALA A 370 -1.38 14.22 -28.57
N SER A 371 -2.28 13.30 -28.22
CA SER A 371 -3.73 13.48 -28.37
C SER A 371 -4.24 14.73 -27.62
N LEU A 372 -3.81 14.93 -26.37
CA LEU A 372 -4.21 16.09 -25.57
C LEU A 372 -3.66 17.40 -26.13
N LEU A 373 -2.41 17.42 -26.59
CA LEU A 373 -1.81 18.61 -27.21
C LEU A 373 -2.52 19.00 -28.50
N ASN A 374 -2.93 18.02 -29.31
CA ASN A 374 -3.69 18.26 -30.55
C ASN A 374 -5.11 18.76 -30.28
N ALA A 375 -5.73 18.34 -29.17
CA ALA A 375 -7.05 18.81 -28.76
C ALA A 375 -7.03 20.17 -28.05
N ALA A 376 -5.91 20.54 -27.43
CA ALA A 376 -5.79 21.78 -26.67
C ALA A 376 -5.84 23.02 -27.57
N ARG A 377 -6.64 24.02 -27.18
CA ARG A 377 -6.79 25.28 -27.91
C ARG A 377 -5.83 26.33 -27.37
N GLY A 378 -5.11 26.98 -28.28
CA GLY A 378 -4.20 28.09 -27.96
C GLY A 378 -2.91 27.66 -27.27
N ALA A 379 -1.97 28.61 -27.14
CA ALA A 379 -0.66 28.37 -26.56
C ALA A 379 -0.74 28.03 -25.06
N GLU A 380 -1.62 28.71 -24.31
CA GLU A 380 -1.79 28.50 -22.87
C GLU A 380 -2.32 27.10 -22.55
N GLY A 381 -3.37 26.64 -23.25
CA GLY A 381 -3.92 25.29 -23.04
C GLY A 381 -2.90 24.21 -23.35
N ARG A 382 -2.11 24.38 -24.42
CA ARG A 382 -1.01 23.46 -24.76
C ARG A 382 0.08 23.46 -23.69
N ALA A 383 0.47 24.62 -23.17
CA ALA A 383 1.44 24.72 -22.08
C ALA A 383 0.94 24.05 -20.80
N GLY A 384 -0.35 24.19 -20.46
CA GLY A 384 -0.97 23.49 -19.34
C GLY A 384 -0.92 21.97 -19.46
N VAL A 385 -1.20 21.43 -20.65
CA VAL A 385 -1.08 19.98 -20.93
C VAL A 385 0.37 19.51 -20.81
N ALA A 386 1.32 20.25 -21.38
CA ALA A 386 2.75 19.91 -21.28
C ALA A 386 3.26 19.98 -19.83
N LEU A 387 2.82 20.95 -19.04
CA LEU A 387 3.14 21.03 -17.60
C LEU A 387 2.56 19.85 -16.83
N ALA A 388 1.31 19.47 -17.09
CA ALA A 388 0.70 18.29 -16.49
C ALA A 388 1.49 17.01 -16.82
N ALA A 389 2.05 16.91 -18.02
CA ALA A 389 2.90 15.79 -18.41
C ALA A 389 4.24 15.76 -17.68
N VAL A 390 4.90 16.91 -17.48
CA VAL A 390 6.12 16.99 -16.64
C VAL A 390 5.80 16.53 -15.22
N GLY A 391 4.68 16.99 -14.65
CA GLY A 391 4.21 16.57 -13.33
C GLY A 391 3.91 15.07 -13.25
N GLU A 392 3.20 14.51 -14.24
CA GLU A 392 2.89 13.07 -14.30
C GLU A 392 4.16 12.22 -14.36
N ILE A 393 5.12 12.56 -15.24
CA ILE A 393 6.39 11.84 -15.34
C ILE A 393 7.18 11.95 -14.02
N ALA A 394 7.20 13.15 -13.40
CA ALA A 394 7.84 13.36 -12.11
C ALA A 394 7.24 12.48 -11.01
N GLN A 395 5.92 12.27 -10.98
CA GLN A 395 5.28 11.34 -10.04
C GLN A 395 5.66 9.88 -10.32
N LEU A 396 5.75 9.47 -11.60
CA LEU A 396 6.15 8.11 -11.97
C LEU A 396 7.58 7.75 -11.55
N VAL A 397 8.52 8.68 -11.63
CA VAL A 397 9.94 8.43 -11.28
C VAL A 397 10.31 8.89 -9.85
N GLY A 398 9.47 9.71 -9.23
CA GLY A 398 9.77 10.42 -8.00
C GLY A 398 10.02 9.49 -6.81
N ASP A 399 9.20 8.46 -6.63
CA ASP A 399 9.33 7.54 -5.50
C ASP A 399 10.68 6.79 -5.49
N ASP A 400 11.13 6.30 -6.65
CA ASP A 400 12.43 5.64 -6.77
C ASP A 400 13.60 6.61 -6.54
N LEU A 401 13.53 7.83 -7.10
CA LEU A 401 14.54 8.87 -6.87
C LEU A 401 14.62 9.26 -5.39
N ARG A 402 13.48 9.51 -4.73
CA ARG A 402 13.42 9.82 -3.30
C ARG A 402 13.95 8.68 -2.45
N ALA A 403 13.60 7.43 -2.78
CA ALA A 403 14.09 6.25 -2.05
C ALA A 403 15.61 6.08 -2.18
N ARG A 404 16.17 6.31 -3.38
CA ARG A 404 17.63 6.29 -3.60
C ARG A 404 18.32 7.43 -2.87
N ALA A 405 17.76 8.63 -2.92
CA ALA A 405 18.28 9.79 -2.21
C ALA A 405 18.29 9.58 -0.69
N ALA A 406 17.20 9.06 -0.14
CA ALA A 406 17.09 8.73 1.28
C ALA A 406 18.12 7.67 1.70
N ARG A 407 18.29 6.60 0.90
CA ARG A 407 19.33 5.58 1.17
C ARG A 407 20.74 6.18 1.15
N ARG A 408 21.02 7.08 0.22
CA ARG A 408 22.33 7.74 0.14
C ARG A 408 22.55 8.68 1.33
N LEU A 409 21.53 9.44 1.74
CA LEU A 409 21.60 10.28 2.93
C LEU A 409 21.86 9.45 4.19
N LEU A 410 21.16 8.33 4.37
CA LEU A 410 21.34 7.42 5.52
C LEU A 410 22.74 6.77 5.56
N ALA A 411 23.44 6.70 4.43
CA ALA A 411 24.80 6.16 4.35
C ALA A 411 25.89 7.20 4.66
N LEU A 412 25.55 8.49 4.80
CA LEU A 412 26.49 9.54 5.17
C LEU A 412 26.89 9.46 6.64
N ALA A 413 27.99 10.11 7.02
CA ALA A 413 28.36 10.22 8.43
C ALA A 413 27.30 11.05 9.20
N PRO A 414 27.06 10.78 10.51
CA PRO A 414 26.03 11.48 11.28
C PRO A 414 26.10 13.02 11.21
N ALA A 415 27.31 13.59 11.25
CA ALA A 415 27.53 15.03 11.14
C ALA A 415 27.11 15.61 9.77
N GLU A 416 27.30 14.85 8.69
CA GLU A 416 26.89 15.24 7.33
C GLU A 416 25.37 15.16 7.16
N GLN A 417 24.75 14.14 7.77
CA GLN A 417 23.29 14.02 7.83
C GLN A 417 22.70 15.23 8.57
N GLU A 418 23.22 15.55 9.75
CA GLU A 418 22.77 16.68 10.55
C GLU A 418 22.92 18.02 9.80
N ALA A 419 24.03 18.23 9.11
CA ALA A 419 24.25 19.41 8.29
C ALA A 419 23.20 19.54 7.17
N LEU A 420 22.93 18.47 6.42
CA LEU A 420 21.93 18.46 5.35
C LEU A 420 20.50 18.66 5.85
N LEU A 421 20.18 18.11 7.02
CA LEU A 421 18.84 18.23 7.64
C LEU A 421 18.62 19.62 8.23
N SER A 422 19.64 20.23 8.83
CA SER A 422 19.54 21.52 9.53
C SER A 422 19.68 22.71 8.59
N SER A 423 20.49 22.60 7.54
CA SER A 423 20.74 23.67 6.59
C SER A 423 21.03 23.09 5.20
N PRO A 424 19.96 22.69 4.47
CA PRO A 424 20.11 22.18 3.12
C PRO A 424 20.79 23.23 2.23
N PRO A 425 21.79 22.85 1.42
CA PRO A 425 22.46 23.79 0.54
C PRO A 425 21.46 24.34 -0.49
N PRO A 426 21.54 25.65 -0.84
CA PRO A 426 20.70 26.22 -1.87
C PRO A 426 20.96 25.52 -3.21
N ALA A 427 19.96 25.48 -4.08
CA ALA A 427 20.14 24.96 -5.43
C ALA A 427 21.24 25.75 -6.15
N ALA A 428 22.28 25.06 -6.64
CA ALA A 428 23.31 25.67 -7.46
C ALA A 428 22.80 25.80 -8.91
N GLY A 429 22.78 27.01 -9.46
CA GLY A 429 22.48 27.26 -10.88
C GLY A 429 21.05 27.75 -11.15
N GLU A 430 20.47 27.30 -12.27
CA GLU A 430 19.12 27.66 -12.74
C GLU A 430 18.07 27.21 -11.72
N THR A 431 17.04 28.04 -11.50
CA THR A 431 15.98 27.71 -10.54
C THR A 431 15.16 26.51 -11.03
N ASP A 432 14.64 25.70 -10.10
CA ASP A 432 13.80 24.55 -10.45
C ASP A 432 12.61 24.98 -11.34
N ALA A 433 12.04 26.16 -11.10
CA ALA A 433 10.97 26.74 -11.91
C ALA A 433 11.41 27.04 -13.36
N GLY A 434 12.63 27.53 -13.56
CA GLY A 434 13.22 27.75 -14.89
C GLY A 434 13.39 26.43 -15.65
N LEU A 435 13.94 25.41 -14.99
CA LEU A 435 14.11 24.07 -15.56
C LEU A 435 12.78 23.41 -15.95
N ILE A 436 11.76 23.53 -15.10
CA ILE A 436 10.40 23.03 -15.39
C ILE A 436 9.81 23.77 -16.60
N THR A 437 9.96 25.09 -16.67
CA THR A 437 9.48 25.89 -17.80
C THR A 437 10.19 25.49 -19.11
N GLY A 438 11.50 25.25 -19.05
CA GLY A 438 12.27 24.75 -20.19
C GLY A 438 11.81 23.37 -20.66
N ALA A 439 11.46 22.47 -19.74
CA ALA A 439 10.88 21.17 -20.08
C ALA A 439 9.53 21.29 -20.80
N VAL A 440 8.66 22.21 -20.36
CA VAL A 440 7.38 22.48 -21.02
C VAL A 440 7.61 22.93 -22.47
N GLN A 441 8.53 23.86 -22.70
CA GLN A 441 8.85 24.33 -24.07
C GLN A 441 9.42 23.20 -24.94
N ALA A 442 10.30 22.36 -24.38
CA ALA A 442 10.88 21.24 -25.10
C ALA A 442 9.84 20.16 -25.47
N LEU A 443 8.86 19.88 -24.59
CA LEU A 443 7.75 18.99 -24.92
C LEU A 443 6.88 19.56 -26.05
N LEU A 444 6.59 20.86 -26.01
CA LEU A 444 5.79 21.52 -27.05
C LEU A 444 6.46 21.48 -28.42
N ALA A 445 7.79 21.53 -28.47
CA ALA A 445 8.58 21.46 -29.70
C ALA A 445 8.81 20.02 -30.21
N GLY A 446 8.76 19.01 -29.33
CA GLY A 446 9.12 17.62 -29.65
C GLY A 446 7.95 16.67 -29.91
N VAL A 447 6.70 17.09 -29.66
CA VAL A 447 5.48 16.26 -29.87
C VAL A 447 4.74 16.65 -31.17
N THR A 448 5.32 17.55 -31.97
CA THR A 448 4.88 17.84 -33.36
C THR A 448 5.48 16.90 -34.37
#